data_AF-A0A246FK91-F1
#
_entry.id   AF-A0A246FK91-F1
#
_cell.length_a   1.000
_cell.length_b   1.000
_cell.length_c   1.000
_cell.angle_alpha   90.00
_cell.angle_beta   90.00
_cell.angle_gamma   90.00
#
_symmetry.space_group_name_H-M   'P 1'
#
loop_
_entity.id
_entity.type
_entity.pdbx_description
1 polymer ?
#
loop_
_entity_poly.entity_id
_entity_poly.type
_entity_poly.pdbx_seq_one_letter_code
_entity_poly.pdbx_strand_id
1 'polypeptide(L)'
;MKTTLLTLALAAATFTASAQTLAAQPATATAAVAAPADSYTALMTGAIAELMNTGDPAVLRASAAKMERAASVKPQDWLPRYYQAYALLINVFQSKEDGDAKDQTLDRAEAALAQARKLGGADESELLVLQAYIYQARLGISPMLRSMKYSGMVNEAVAKAKALNPANPRAYLVQANNVYYTPAMFGGGAEVAKPLYQEAQARFAAFKPASSLAPNWGEWQLKGRLKSYETAAAK
;
A
#
# COMPACT_ATOMS: atom_id res chain seq x y z
N MET A 1 58.17 56.44 68.06
CA MET A 1 58.23 55.54 69.23
C MET A 1 57.01 54.63 69.23
N LYS A 2 57.23 53.33 69.48
CA LYS A 2 56.27 52.28 69.89
C LYS A 2 55.39 51.60 68.82
N THR A 3 55.98 50.51 68.31
CA THR A 3 55.46 49.16 67.99
C THR A 3 54.33 48.64 68.90
N THR A 4 53.49 47.72 68.36
CA THR A 4 53.04 46.39 68.89
C THR A 4 51.90 45.86 67.97
N LEU A 5 52.10 44.88 67.08
CA LEU A 5 52.15 43.40 67.21
C LEU A 5 50.78 42.67 67.36
N LEU A 6 50.49 41.90 66.30
CA LEU A 6 49.81 40.59 66.16
C LEU A 6 48.44 40.29 66.81
N THR A 7 47.52 39.75 66.00
CA THR A 7 47.11 38.33 66.09
C THR A 7 46.42 37.84 64.82
N LEU A 8 46.76 36.62 64.43
CA LEU A 8 46.26 35.82 63.31
C LEU A 8 44.90 35.21 63.68
N ALA A 9 43.94 35.20 62.76
CA ALA A 9 42.85 34.22 62.76
C ALA A 9 42.41 33.94 61.32
N LEU A 10 42.68 32.70 60.89
CA LEU A 10 42.30 32.13 59.61
C LEU A 10 40.82 31.69 59.69
N ALA A 11 39.97 32.20 58.81
CA ALA A 11 38.62 31.69 58.61
C ALA A 11 38.33 31.63 57.11
N ALA A 12 38.38 30.41 56.57
CA ALA A 12 37.86 30.08 55.26
C ALA A 12 36.33 30.02 55.34
N ALA A 13 35.64 30.75 54.46
CA ALA A 13 34.21 30.59 54.24
C ALA A 13 33.92 30.70 52.73
N THR A 14 33.31 29.64 52.25
CA THR A 14 33.01 29.25 50.87
C THR A 14 32.02 30.19 50.19
N PHE A 15 32.32 30.59 48.94
CA PHE A 15 31.36 31.24 48.05
C PHE A 15 30.30 30.22 47.60
N THR A 16 29.08 30.34 48.11
CA THR A 16 27.90 29.71 47.52
C THR A 16 27.49 30.49 46.28
N ALA A 17 27.86 29.99 45.09
CA ALA A 17 27.34 30.48 43.83
C ALA A 17 25.87 30.04 43.69
N SER A 18 24.95 30.99 43.68
CA SER A 18 23.55 30.78 43.34
C SER A 18 23.43 30.29 41.89
N ALA A 19 23.00 29.05 41.70
CA ALA A 19 22.69 28.51 40.39
C ALA A 19 21.45 29.23 39.81
N GLN A 20 21.67 30.12 38.85
CA GLN A 20 20.60 30.63 37.99
C GLN A 20 20.17 29.52 37.04
N THR A 21 18.93 29.06 37.19
CA THR A 21 18.29 28.16 36.22
C THR A 21 18.04 28.98 34.95
N LEU A 22 18.81 28.73 33.88
CA LEU A 22 18.48 29.25 32.56
C LEU A 22 17.16 28.59 32.12
N ALA A 23 16.10 29.39 31.99
CA ALA A 23 14.88 28.95 31.31
C ALA A 23 15.23 28.65 29.85
N ALA A 24 15.08 27.38 29.45
CA ALA A 24 15.20 26.95 28.06
C ALA A 24 14.14 27.68 27.22
N GLN A 25 14.57 28.46 26.23
CA GLN A 25 13.66 29.02 25.23
C GLN A 25 13.00 27.88 24.44
N PRO A 26 11.72 28.00 24.08
CA PRO A 26 11.05 26.99 23.28
C PRO A 26 11.71 26.97 21.90
N ALA A 27 12.37 25.85 21.58
CA ALA A 27 12.85 25.59 20.24
C ALA A 27 11.63 25.55 19.30
N THR A 28 11.47 26.59 18.49
CA THR A 28 10.56 26.55 17.35
C THR A 28 11.02 25.40 16.47
N ALA A 29 10.26 24.31 16.45
CA ALA A 29 10.47 23.21 15.52
C ALA A 29 10.31 23.77 14.11
N THR A 30 11.43 24.06 13.44
CA THR A 30 11.46 24.29 12.01
C THR A 30 11.00 22.99 11.37
N ALA A 31 9.75 22.99 10.89
CA ALA A 31 9.24 21.91 10.06
C ALA A 31 10.22 21.75 8.88
N ALA A 32 10.86 20.59 8.80
CA ALA A 32 11.73 20.26 7.68
C ALA A 32 10.90 20.33 6.39
N VAL A 33 11.12 21.37 5.59
CA VAL A 33 10.54 21.46 4.25
C VAL A 33 11.10 20.28 3.47
N ALA A 34 10.23 19.35 3.07
CA ALA A 34 10.62 18.21 2.27
C ALA A 34 11.33 18.71 0.99
N ALA A 35 12.52 18.17 0.72
CA ALA A 35 13.25 18.48 -0.50
C ALA A 35 12.37 18.22 -1.74
N PRO A 36 12.52 19.00 -2.82
CA PRO A 36 11.78 18.75 -4.06
C PRO A 36 11.97 17.30 -4.49
N ALA A 37 10.86 16.62 -4.78
CA ALA A 37 10.89 15.26 -5.30
C ALA A 37 11.78 15.22 -6.56
N ASP A 38 12.67 14.23 -6.66
CA ASP A 38 13.46 14.05 -7.87
C ASP A 38 12.55 13.76 -9.08
N SER A 39 13.07 13.96 -10.29
CA SER A 39 12.27 13.83 -11.52
C SER A 39 11.58 12.46 -11.65
N TYR A 40 12.21 11.41 -11.13
CA TYR A 40 11.64 10.06 -11.06
C TYR A 40 10.45 9.99 -10.10
N THR A 41 10.60 10.52 -8.89
CA THR A 41 9.56 10.54 -7.86
C THR A 41 8.36 11.37 -8.32
N ALA A 42 8.59 12.51 -8.98
CA ALA A 42 7.54 13.32 -9.57
C ALA A 42 6.79 12.57 -10.68
N LEU A 43 7.52 11.88 -11.57
CA LEU A 43 6.93 11.04 -12.63
C LEU A 43 6.06 9.92 -12.05
N MET A 44 6.60 9.18 -11.07
CA MET A 44 5.88 8.09 -10.41
C MET A 44 4.63 8.60 -9.70
N THR A 45 4.75 9.69 -8.93
CA THR A 45 3.62 10.30 -8.22
C THR A 45 2.48 10.67 -9.18
N GLY A 46 2.79 11.36 -10.29
CA GLY A 46 1.80 11.75 -11.28
C GLY A 46 1.16 10.55 -11.99
N ALA A 47 1.95 9.54 -12.34
CA ALA A 47 1.46 8.33 -13.00
C ALA A 47 0.58 7.47 -12.08
N ILE A 48 0.94 7.35 -10.80
CA ILE A 48 0.11 6.67 -9.79
C ILE A 48 -1.20 7.43 -9.60
N ALA A 49 -1.15 8.76 -9.46
CA ALA A 49 -2.35 9.57 -9.29
C ALA A 49 -3.34 9.44 -10.47
N GLU A 50 -2.85 9.47 -11.71
CA GLU A 50 -3.68 9.23 -12.90
C GLU A 50 -4.30 7.82 -12.89
N LEU A 51 -3.48 6.80 -12.60
CA LEU A 51 -3.92 5.40 -12.53
C LEU A 51 -5.01 5.17 -11.48
N MET A 52 -4.92 5.82 -10.31
CA MET A 52 -5.90 5.65 -9.24
C MET A 52 -7.25 6.34 -9.49
N ASN A 53 -7.31 7.28 -10.45
CA ASN A 53 -8.48 8.12 -10.70
C ASN A 53 -9.11 7.91 -12.07
N THR A 54 -8.84 6.78 -12.74
CA THR A 54 -9.38 6.48 -14.07
C THR A 54 -10.05 5.12 -14.12
N GLY A 55 -11.15 5.05 -14.89
CA GLY A 55 -11.75 3.81 -15.37
C GLY A 55 -11.60 3.63 -16.89
N ASP A 56 -10.95 4.57 -17.58
CA ASP A 56 -10.81 4.55 -19.03
C ASP A 56 -9.75 3.50 -19.45
N PRO A 57 -10.12 2.46 -20.22
CA PRO A 57 -9.17 1.46 -20.70
C PRO A 57 -7.98 2.04 -21.48
N ALA A 58 -8.16 3.11 -22.26
CA ALA A 58 -7.07 3.74 -23.01
C ALA A 58 -6.04 4.38 -22.07
N VAL A 59 -6.52 5.09 -21.05
CA VAL A 59 -5.66 5.71 -20.02
C VAL A 59 -4.93 4.62 -19.23
N LEU A 60 -5.62 3.54 -18.83
CA LEU A 60 -4.99 2.42 -18.10
C LEU A 60 -3.85 1.77 -18.90
N ARG A 61 -4.04 1.55 -20.21
CA ARG A 61 -2.95 1.05 -21.09
C ARG A 61 -1.80 2.04 -21.19
N ALA A 62 -2.09 3.33 -21.30
CA ALA A 62 -1.07 4.38 -21.30
C ALA A 62 -0.31 4.44 -19.97
N SER A 63 -0.98 4.30 -18.83
CA SER A 63 -0.36 4.21 -17.50
C SER A 63 0.56 3.00 -17.40
N ALA A 64 0.14 1.82 -17.87
CA ALA A 64 1.01 0.64 -17.92
C ALA A 64 2.29 0.89 -18.73
N ALA A 65 2.20 1.55 -19.89
CA ALA A 65 3.36 1.93 -20.70
C ALA A 65 4.25 3.00 -20.04
N LYS A 66 3.67 3.95 -19.29
CA LYS A 66 4.44 4.92 -18.49
C LYS A 66 5.24 4.20 -17.39
N MET A 67 4.61 3.24 -16.70
CA MET A 67 5.26 2.44 -15.66
C MET A 67 6.36 1.54 -16.21
N GLU A 68 6.19 0.97 -17.40
CA GLU A 68 7.24 0.24 -18.10
C GLU A 68 8.47 1.11 -18.39
N ARG A 69 8.28 2.34 -18.88
CA ARG A 69 9.38 3.28 -19.09
C ARG A 69 10.03 3.68 -17.77
N ALA A 70 9.25 3.90 -16.71
CA ALA A 70 9.79 4.20 -15.38
C ALA A 70 10.66 3.05 -14.84
N ALA A 71 10.28 1.79 -15.11
CA ALA A 71 11.09 0.62 -14.76
C ALA A 71 12.44 0.62 -15.50
N SER A 72 12.52 1.15 -16.72
CA SER A 72 13.80 1.32 -17.43
C SER A 72 14.67 2.43 -16.83
N VAL A 73 14.08 3.45 -16.21
CA VAL A 73 14.81 4.56 -15.57
C VAL A 73 15.39 4.16 -14.22
N LYS A 74 14.64 3.39 -13.42
CA LYS A 74 15.08 2.86 -12.11
C LYS A 74 14.90 1.33 -12.08
N PRO A 75 15.80 0.56 -12.72
CA PRO A 75 15.63 -0.89 -12.89
C PRO A 75 15.67 -1.70 -11.59
N GLN A 76 16.16 -1.11 -10.50
CA GLN A 76 16.18 -1.74 -9.17
C GLN A 76 14.96 -1.38 -8.31
N ASP A 77 14.10 -0.47 -8.77
CA ASP A 77 12.84 -0.16 -8.09
C ASP A 77 11.74 -1.10 -8.58
N TRP A 78 11.09 -1.80 -7.66
CA TRP A 78 10.02 -2.74 -7.95
C TRP A 78 8.66 -2.07 -8.19
N LEU A 79 8.47 -0.84 -7.70
CA LEU A 79 7.19 -0.14 -7.77
C LEU A 79 6.71 0.13 -9.20
N PRO A 80 7.55 0.55 -10.17
CA PRO A 80 7.12 0.68 -11.56
C PRO A 80 6.53 -0.62 -12.12
N ARG A 81 7.18 -1.76 -11.90
CA ARG A 81 6.68 -3.05 -12.40
C ARG A 81 5.42 -3.50 -11.66
N TYR A 82 5.32 -3.23 -10.35
CA TYR A 82 4.08 -3.46 -9.60
C TYR A 82 2.91 -2.65 -10.16
N TYR A 83 3.08 -1.34 -10.37
CA TYR A 83 2.01 -0.49 -10.89
C TYR A 83 1.71 -0.75 -12.37
N GLN A 84 2.70 -1.22 -13.15
CA GLN A 84 2.45 -1.74 -14.50
C GLN A 84 1.48 -2.93 -14.43
N ALA A 85 1.77 -3.92 -13.58
CA ALA A 85 0.89 -5.07 -13.39
C ALA A 85 -0.50 -4.66 -12.89
N TYR A 86 -0.57 -3.73 -11.94
CA TYR A 86 -1.85 -3.20 -11.45
C TYR A 86 -2.64 -2.48 -12.54
N ALA A 87 -2.02 -1.63 -13.36
CA ALA A 87 -2.69 -0.94 -14.46
C ALA A 87 -3.28 -1.92 -15.49
N LEU A 88 -2.52 -2.95 -15.85
CA LEU A 88 -2.98 -4.01 -16.75
C LEU A 88 -4.12 -4.82 -16.14
N LEU A 89 -4.05 -5.13 -14.85
CA LEU A 89 -5.14 -5.80 -14.13
C LEU A 89 -6.43 -4.97 -14.11
N ILE A 90 -6.35 -3.68 -13.75
CA ILE A 90 -7.52 -2.82 -13.76
C ILE A 90 -8.06 -2.64 -15.19
N ASN A 91 -7.18 -2.60 -16.20
CA ASN A 91 -7.61 -2.58 -17.60
C ASN A 91 -8.50 -3.77 -17.96
N VAL A 92 -8.17 -4.98 -17.47
CA VAL A 92 -8.98 -6.19 -17.73
C VAL A 92 -10.39 -6.08 -17.15
N PHE A 93 -10.54 -5.44 -15.98
CA PHE A 93 -11.87 -5.21 -15.39
C PHE A 93 -12.68 -4.15 -16.12
N GLN A 94 -12.03 -3.17 -16.77
CA GLN A 94 -12.70 -2.05 -17.45
C GLN A 94 -12.88 -2.25 -18.96
N SER A 95 -12.04 -3.08 -19.58
CA SER A 95 -12.02 -3.30 -21.03
C SER A 95 -13.24 -4.08 -21.49
N LYS A 96 -13.77 -3.68 -22.65
CA LYS A 96 -14.83 -4.39 -23.39
C LYS A 96 -14.28 -5.51 -24.28
N GLU A 97 -12.97 -5.72 -24.29
CA GLU A 97 -12.33 -6.83 -24.98
C GLU A 97 -12.79 -8.19 -24.43
N ASP A 98 -12.62 -9.21 -25.26
CA ASP A 98 -13.01 -10.59 -24.96
C ASP A 98 -11.92 -11.36 -24.20
N GLY A 99 -12.16 -12.66 -24.01
CA GLY A 99 -11.36 -13.52 -23.13
C GLY A 99 -9.89 -13.63 -23.53
N ASP A 100 -9.58 -13.84 -24.80
CA ASP A 100 -8.20 -14.06 -25.25
C ASP A 100 -7.36 -12.79 -25.11
N ALA A 101 -7.92 -11.64 -25.51
CA ALA A 101 -7.26 -10.34 -25.35
C ALA A 101 -7.05 -9.97 -23.87
N LYS A 102 -8.02 -10.31 -23.01
CA LYS A 102 -7.89 -10.15 -21.55
C LYS A 102 -6.83 -11.07 -20.97
N ASP A 103 -6.75 -12.33 -21.40
CA ASP A 103 -5.72 -13.27 -20.96
C ASP A 103 -4.32 -12.80 -21.35
N GLN A 104 -4.12 -12.33 -22.58
CA GLN A 104 -2.84 -11.74 -23.01
C GLN A 104 -2.47 -10.51 -22.18
N THR A 105 -3.45 -9.71 -21.78
CA THR A 105 -3.22 -8.57 -20.88
C THR A 105 -2.80 -9.03 -19.48
N LEU A 106 -3.39 -10.11 -18.96
CA LEU A 106 -3.00 -10.70 -17.69
C LEU A 106 -1.64 -11.41 -17.77
N ASP A 107 -1.27 -12.02 -18.90
CA ASP A 107 0.07 -12.58 -19.12
C ASP A 107 1.14 -11.49 -18.95
N ARG A 108 0.89 -10.30 -19.52
CA ARG A 108 1.77 -9.15 -19.36
C ARG A 108 1.81 -8.64 -17.92
N ALA A 109 0.69 -8.66 -17.21
CA ALA A 109 0.63 -8.27 -15.80
C ALA A 109 1.46 -9.23 -14.93
N GLU A 110 1.34 -10.55 -15.14
CA GLU A 110 2.13 -11.56 -14.43
C GLU A 110 3.61 -11.47 -14.77
N ALA A 111 3.96 -11.21 -16.03
CA ALA A 111 5.35 -10.99 -16.43
C ALA A 111 5.97 -9.77 -15.74
N ALA A 112 5.25 -8.65 -15.66
CA ALA A 112 5.70 -7.47 -14.93
C ALA A 112 5.87 -7.76 -13.43
N LEU A 113 4.90 -8.46 -12.83
CA LEU A 113 4.95 -8.84 -11.42
C LEU A 113 6.12 -9.79 -11.11
N ALA A 114 6.39 -10.74 -12.01
CA ALA A 114 7.53 -11.65 -11.91
C ALA A 114 8.87 -10.91 -12.03
N GLN A 115 8.94 -9.82 -12.79
CA GLN A 115 10.11 -8.95 -12.82
C GLN A 115 10.26 -8.19 -11.50
N ALA A 116 9.18 -7.61 -10.97
CA ALA A 116 9.19 -6.91 -9.68
C ALA A 116 9.71 -7.82 -8.55
N ARG A 117 9.26 -9.08 -8.51
CA ARG A 117 9.66 -10.07 -7.49
C ARG A 117 11.16 -10.40 -7.47
N LYS A 118 11.87 -10.19 -8.58
CA LYS A 118 13.32 -10.44 -8.66
C LYS A 118 14.17 -9.30 -8.08
N LEU A 119 13.55 -8.17 -7.75
CA LEU A 119 14.25 -6.97 -7.29
C LEU A 119 14.37 -6.96 -5.77
N GLY A 120 15.52 -6.48 -5.29
CA GLY A 120 15.77 -6.37 -3.85
C GLY A 120 14.82 -5.37 -3.19
N GLY A 121 14.30 -5.72 -2.01
CA GLY A 121 13.40 -4.86 -1.25
C GLY A 121 11.95 -4.80 -1.75
N ALA A 122 11.58 -5.66 -2.72
CA ALA A 122 10.19 -5.82 -3.11
C ALA A 122 9.34 -6.38 -1.95
N ASP A 123 8.17 -5.78 -1.72
CA ASP A 123 7.24 -6.25 -0.69
C ASP A 123 6.50 -7.49 -1.20
N GLU A 124 6.96 -8.68 -0.78
CA GLU A 124 6.36 -9.95 -1.23
C GLU A 124 4.88 -10.08 -0.82
N SER A 125 4.44 -9.46 0.28
CA SER A 125 3.02 -9.46 0.63
C SER A 125 2.21 -8.70 -0.42
N GLU A 126 2.64 -7.50 -0.80
CA GLU A 126 2.00 -6.73 -1.88
C GLU A 126 1.99 -7.48 -3.22
N LEU A 127 3.11 -8.11 -3.57
CA LEU A 127 3.23 -8.88 -4.80
C LEU A 127 2.26 -10.09 -4.81
N LEU A 128 2.15 -10.81 -3.71
CA LEU A 128 1.20 -11.93 -3.57
C LEU A 128 -0.25 -11.48 -3.63
N VAL A 129 -0.59 -10.33 -3.03
CA VAL A 129 -1.94 -9.76 -3.13
C VAL A 129 -2.28 -9.41 -4.57
N LEU A 130 -1.37 -8.76 -5.29
CA LEU A 130 -1.61 -8.41 -6.69
C LEU A 130 -1.70 -9.66 -7.57
N GLN A 131 -0.89 -10.69 -7.29
CA GLN A 131 -0.95 -11.99 -7.94
C GLN A 131 -2.32 -12.67 -7.72
N ALA A 132 -2.81 -12.66 -6.47
CA ALA A 132 -4.14 -13.19 -6.15
C ALA A 132 -5.23 -12.42 -6.90
N TYR A 133 -5.10 -11.10 -7.04
CA TYR A 133 -6.09 -10.31 -7.75
C TYR A 133 -6.08 -10.57 -9.27
N ILE A 134 -4.90 -10.81 -9.85
CA ILE A 134 -4.76 -11.32 -11.22
C ILE A 134 -5.46 -12.68 -11.39
N TYR A 135 -5.32 -13.60 -10.44
CA TYR A 135 -6.03 -14.88 -10.47
C TYR A 135 -7.55 -14.72 -10.43
N GLN A 136 -8.08 -13.75 -9.67
CA GLN A 136 -9.50 -13.42 -9.71
C GLN A 136 -9.93 -12.89 -11.07
N ALA A 137 -9.10 -12.06 -11.72
CA ALA A 137 -9.40 -11.59 -13.07
C ALA A 137 -9.43 -12.77 -14.08
N ARG A 138 -8.47 -13.70 -14.00
CA ARG A 138 -8.47 -14.91 -14.84
C ARG A 138 -9.69 -15.78 -14.60
N LEU A 139 -10.13 -15.92 -13.35
CA LEU A 139 -11.38 -16.59 -13.01
C LEU A 139 -12.57 -15.89 -13.67
N GLY A 140 -12.65 -14.56 -13.53
CA GLY A 140 -13.75 -13.75 -14.06
C GLY A 140 -13.90 -13.83 -15.59
N ILE A 141 -12.82 -14.11 -16.33
CA ILE A 141 -12.86 -14.30 -17.79
C ILE A 141 -13.69 -15.54 -18.19
N SER A 142 -13.55 -16.66 -17.46
CA SER A 142 -14.29 -17.88 -17.76
C SER A 142 -14.65 -18.64 -16.47
N PRO A 143 -15.64 -18.17 -15.69
CA PRO A 143 -15.91 -18.70 -14.36
C PRO A 143 -16.19 -20.21 -14.36
N MET A 144 -16.96 -20.71 -15.34
CA MET A 144 -17.29 -22.14 -15.42
C MET A 144 -16.07 -23.04 -15.60
N LEU A 145 -15.08 -22.61 -16.37
CA LEU A 145 -13.89 -23.40 -16.67
C LEU A 145 -12.76 -23.18 -15.66
N ARG A 146 -12.74 -22.02 -15.00
CA ARG A 146 -11.56 -21.52 -14.27
C ARG A 146 -11.74 -21.42 -12.77
N SER A 147 -12.97 -21.45 -12.25
CA SER A 147 -13.24 -21.25 -10.82
C SER A 147 -12.47 -22.21 -9.92
N MET A 148 -12.54 -23.52 -10.17
CA MET A 148 -11.89 -24.52 -9.30
C MET A 148 -10.38 -24.28 -9.18
N LYS A 149 -9.69 -24.03 -10.30
CA LYS A 149 -8.25 -23.78 -10.32
C LYS A 149 -7.90 -22.45 -9.65
N TYR A 150 -8.48 -21.36 -10.14
CA TYR A 150 -8.03 -20.03 -9.73
C TYR A 150 -8.52 -19.65 -8.33
N SER A 151 -9.68 -20.12 -7.86
CA SER A 151 -10.11 -19.87 -6.47
C SER A 151 -9.13 -20.47 -5.45
N GLY A 152 -8.58 -21.66 -5.73
CA GLY A 152 -7.54 -22.26 -4.90
C GLY A 152 -6.26 -21.42 -4.88
N MET A 153 -5.80 -20.97 -6.05
CA MET A 153 -4.60 -20.13 -6.18
C MET A 153 -4.77 -18.76 -5.50
N VAL A 154 -5.97 -18.16 -5.56
CA VAL A 154 -6.30 -16.93 -4.82
C VAL A 154 -6.16 -17.14 -3.33
N ASN A 155 -6.78 -18.20 -2.79
CA ASN A 155 -6.74 -18.49 -1.36
C ASN A 155 -5.31 -18.74 -0.86
N GLU A 156 -4.51 -19.49 -1.63
CA GLU A 156 -3.11 -19.75 -1.30
C GLU A 156 -2.28 -18.46 -1.28
N ALA A 157 -2.37 -17.63 -2.33
CA ALA A 157 -1.62 -16.39 -2.43
C ALA A 157 -2.02 -15.38 -1.33
N VAL A 158 -3.32 -15.25 -1.05
CA VAL A 158 -3.83 -14.41 0.05
C VAL A 158 -3.34 -14.92 1.41
N ALA A 159 -3.38 -16.23 1.66
CA ALA A 159 -2.91 -16.80 2.93
C ALA A 159 -1.43 -16.51 3.15
N LYS A 160 -0.59 -16.69 2.12
CA LYS A 160 0.84 -16.34 2.16
C LYS A 160 1.05 -14.84 2.39
N ALA A 161 0.30 -13.98 1.69
CA ALA A 161 0.40 -12.53 1.85
C ALA A 161 0.09 -12.09 3.29
N LYS A 162 -0.96 -12.66 3.91
CA LYS A 162 -1.36 -12.38 5.30
C LYS A 162 -0.35 -12.92 6.30
N ALA A 163 0.27 -14.07 6.03
CA ALA A 163 1.32 -14.62 6.88
C ALA A 163 2.58 -13.75 6.88
N LEU A 164 2.95 -13.19 5.71
CA LEU A 164 4.10 -12.30 5.57
C LEU A 164 3.85 -10.91 6.17
N ASN A 165 2.67 -10.35 5.94
CA ASN A 165 2.29 -9.05 6.46
C ASN A 165 0.80 -9.02 6.82
N PRO A 166 0.43 -9.32 8.08
CA PRO A 166 -0.96 -9.31 8.52
C PRO A 166 -1.56 -7.89 8.57
N ALA A 167 -0.73 -6.85 8.48
CA ALA A 167 -1.17 -5.46 8.40
C ALA A 167 -1.47 -5.00 6.96
N ASN A 168 -1.16 -5.81 5.93
CA ASN A 168 -1.50 -5.48 4.55
C ASN A 168 -3.04 -5.55 4.36
N PRO A 169 -3.73 -4.42 4.18
CA PRO A 169 -5.19 -4.41 4.12
C PRO A 169 -5.73 -4.99 2.81
N ARG A 170 -4.95 -4.93 1.73
CA ARG A 170 -5.38 -5.39 0.40
C ARG A 170 -5.53 -6.90 0.34
N ALA A 171 -4.79 -7.66 1.16
CA ALA A 171 -4.97 -9.11 1.27
C ALA A 171 -6.38 -9.49 1.75
N TYR A 172 -6.92 -8.73 2.70
CA TYR A 172 -8.28 -8.94 3.24
C TYR A 172 -9.34 -8.49 2.24
N LEU A 173 -9.11 -7.39 1.51
CA LEU A 173 -9.99 -6.97 0.42
C LEU A 173 -10.08 -8.02 -0.68
N VAL A 174 -8.94 -8.51 -1.16
CA VAL A 174 -8.89 -9.55 -2.20
C VAL A 174 -9.52 -10.85 -1.68
N GLN A 175 -9.29 -11.24 -0.42
CA GLN A 175 -9.99 -12.36 0.21
C GLN A 175 -11.51 -12.19 0.16
N ALA A 176 -12.00 -11.03 0.59
CA ALA A 176 -13.42 -10.72 0.65
C ALA A 176 -14.06 -10.71 -0.75
N ASN A 177 -13.36 -10.18 -1.77
CA ASN A 177 -13.80 -10.28 -3.16
C ASN A 177 -13.94 -11.73 -3.60
N ASN A 178 -12.97 -12.60 -3.29
CA ASN A 178 -13.02 -14.02 -3.67
C ASN A 178 -14.27 -14.71 -3.10
N VAL A 179 -14.53 -14.49 -1.82
CA VAL A 179 -15.69 -15.07 -1.12
C VAL A 179 -16.99 -14.47 -1.65
N TYR A 180 -17.05 -13.16 -1.88
CA TYR A 180 -18.24 -12.45 -2.36
C TYR A 180 -18.73 -13.01 -3.69
N TYR A 181 -17.83 -13.26 -4.63
CA TYR A 181 -18.16 -13.78 -5.96
C TYR A 181 -18.24 -15.31 -6.02
N THR A 182 -17.85 -16.02 -4.95
CA THR A 182 -18.07 -17.45 -4.84
C THR A 182 -19.57 -17.71 -4.64
N PRO A 183 -20.23 -18.59 -5.42
CA PRO A 183 -21.66 -18.88 -5.23
C PRO A 183 -21.97 -19.41 -3.82
N ALA A 184 -23.17 -19.09 -3.31
CA ALA A 184 -23.59 -19.49 -1.96
C ALA A 184 -23.57 -21.01 -1.73
N MET A 185 -23.88 -21.82 -2.75
CA MET A 185 -23.81 -23.29 -2.68
C MET A 185 -22.39 -23.83 -2.43
N PHE A 186 -21.35 -23.02 -2.65
CA PHE A 186 -19.95 -23.33 -2.35
C PHE A 186 -19.43 -22.58 -1.11
N GLY A 187 -20.33 -22.03 -0.29
CA GLY A 187 -19.98 -21.33 0.95
C GLY A 187 -19.53 -19.87 0.77
N GLY A 188 -19.77 -19.29 -0.41
CA GLY A 188 -19.49 -17.87 -0.66
C GLY A 188 -20.72 -16.97 -0.55
N GLY A 189 -20.65 -15.84 -1.25
CA GLY A 189 -21.73 -14.89 -1.40
C GLY A 189 -21.59 -13.65 -0.52
N ALA A 190 -22.55 -12.74 -0.69
CA ALA A 190 -22.52 -11.42 -0.07
C ALA A 190 -22.50 -11.51 1.46
N GLU A 191 -23.39 -12.29 2.07
CA GLU A 191 -23.49 -12.38 3.54
C GLU A 191 -22.21 -12.93 4.18
N VAL A 192 -21.61 -13.97 3.59
CA VAL A 192 -20.37 -14.57 4.10
C VAL A 192 -19.17 -13.62 3.91
N ALA A 193 -19.16 -12.83 2.84
CA ALA A 193 -18.09 -11.88 2.56
C ALA A 193 -18.15 -10.61 3.42
N LYS A 194 -19.33 -10.20 3.90
CA LYS A 194 -19.51 -8.99 4.70
C LYS A 194 -18.55 -8.87 5.90
N PRO A 195 -18.40 -9.87 6.79
CA PRO A 195 -17.44 -9.78 7.90
C PRO A 195 -15.98 -9.65 7.42
N LEU A 196 -15.64 -10.24 6.26
CA LEU A 196 -14.30 -10.10 5.68
C LEU A 196 -14.04 -8.68 5.16
N TYR A 197 -15.05 -8.02 4.60
CA TYR A 197 -14.95 -6.61 4.22
C TYR A 197 -14.85 -5.69 5.46
N GLN A 198 -15.55 -6.00 6.55
CA GLN A 198 -15.42 -5.26 7.82
C GLN A 198 -14.01 -5.41 8.41
N GLU A 199 -13.45 -6.62 8.35
CA GLU A 199 -12.04 -6.84 8.72
C GLU A 199 -11.11 -6.02 7.82
N ALA A 200 -11.30 -6.05 6.51
CA ALA A 200 -10.53 -5.22 5.59
C ALA A 200 -10.64 -3.72 5.94
N GLN A 201 -11.81 -3.25 6.36
CA GLN A 201 -12.03 -1.85 6.79
C GLN A 201 -11.18 -1.49 8.00
N ALA A 202 -11.17 -2.35 9.03
CA ALA A 202 -10.31 -2.16 10.19
C ALA A 202 -8.83 -2.12 9.80
N ARG A 203 -8.40 -2.98 8.87
CA ARG A 203 -7.02 -3.01 8.36
C ARG A 203 -6.67 -1.75 7.58
N PHE A 204 -7.55 -1.27 6.69
CA PHE A 204 -7.32 -0.02 5.97
C PHE A 204 -7.27 1.19 6.90
N ALA A 205 -8.12 1.25 7.93
CA ALA A 205 -8.11 2.34 8.90
C ALA A 205 -6.79 2.41 9.71
N ALA A 206 -6.15 1.27 9.94
CA ALA A 206 -4.86 1.19 10.62
C ALA A 206 -3.65 1.31 9.66
N PHE A 207 -3.87 1.16 8.35
CA PHE A 207 -2.79 1.08 7.36
C PHE A 207 -2.14 2.45 7.14
N LYS A 208 -0.81 2.47 7.14
CA LYS A 208 0.00 3.62 6.77
C LYS A 208 0.95 3.19 5.64
N PRO A 209 0.88 3.82 4.45
CA PRO A 209 1.82 3.54 3.38
C PRO A 209 3.26 3.75 3.85
N ALA A 210 4.17 2.84 3.48
CA ALA A 210 5.59 2.94 3.87
C ALA A 210 6.31 4.12 3.21
N SER A 211 5.78 4.61 2.08
CA SER A 211 6.28 5.80 1.37
C SER A 211 5.14 6.44 0.58
N SER A 212 5.38 7.63 0.03
CA SER A 212 4.43 8.31 -0.87
C SER A 212 4.12 7.53 -2.15
N LEU A 213 5.01 6.63 -2.57
CA LEU A 213 4.86 5.79 -3.76
C LEU A 213 4.34 4.38 -3.43
N ALA A 214 4.33 4.00 -2.15
CA ALA A 214 3.88 2.68 -1.73
C ALA A 214 2.39 2.44 -2.10
N PRO A 215 1.99 1.18 -2.36
CA PRO A 215 0.61 0.87 -2.75
C PRO A 215 -0.43 1.40 -1.75
N ASN A 216 -1.38 2.20 -2.24
CA ASN A 216 -2.45 2.80 -1.45
C ASN A 216 -3.86 2.55 -2.03
N TRP A 217 -3.99 1.65 -3.00
CA TRP A 217 -5.27 1.32 -3.63
C TRP A 217 -6.13 0.40 -2.75
N GLY A 218 -7.40 0.27 -3.14
CA GLY A 218 -8.35 -0.69 -2.58
C GLY A 218 -9.32 -0.11 -1.56
N GLU A 219 -8.96 0.94 -0.82
CA GLU A 219 -9.85 1.52 0.19
C GLU A 219 -11.15 2.07 -0.43
N TRP A 220 -11.07 2.73 -1.58
CA TRP A 220 -12.25 3.21 -2.30
C TRP A 220 -13.16 2.05 -2.76
N GLN A 221 -12.58 0.96 -3.26
CA GLN A 221 -13.33 -0.24 -3.67
C GLN A 221 -14.07 -0.85 -2.48
N LEU A 222 -13.38 -0.95 -1.34
CA LEU A 222 -13.95 -1.44 -0.09
C LEU A 222 -15.12 -0.57 0.37
N LYS A 223 -14.95 0.75 0.41
CA LYS A 223 -16.02 1.69 0.82
C LYS A 223 -17.24 1.57 -0.09
N GLY A 224 -17.02 1.50 -1.40
CA GLY A 224 -18.09 1.28 -2.38
C GLY A 224 -18.85 -0.01 -2.12
N ARG A 225 -18.13 -1.10 -1.83
CA ARG A 225 -18.76 -2.39 -1.49
C ARG A 225 -19.54 -2.34 -0.18
N LEU A 226 -18.97 -1.78 0.89
CA LEU A 226 -19.66 -1.67 2.19
C LEU A 226 -20.97 -0.87 2.08
N LYS A 227 -20.95 0.24 1.34
CA LYS A 227 -22.16 1.04 1.05
C LYS A 227 -23.25 0.23 0.34
N SER A 228 -22.88 -0.73 -0.52
CA SER A 228 -23.87 -1.58 -1.21
C SER A 228 -24.64 -2.50 -0.25
N TYR A 229 -24.03 -2.94 0.87
CA TYR A 229 -24.74 -3.71 1.89
C TYR A 229 -25.76 -2.87 2.67
N GLU A 230 -25.45 -1.60 2.95
CA GLU A 230 -26.36 -0.69 3.64
C GLU A 230 -27.61 -0.42 2.80
N THR A 231 -27.42 -0.19 1.50
CA THR A 231 -28.53 0.05 0.57
C THR A 231 -29.39 -1.20 0.37
N ALA A 232 -28.80 -2.40 0.39
CA ALA A 232 -29.54 -3.66 0.29
C ALA A 232 -30.37 -3.93 1.55
N ALA A 233 -29.87 -3.58 2.74
CA ALA A 233 -30.57 -3.78 4.00
C ALA A 233 -31.74 -2.79 4.24
N ALA A 234 -31.80 -1.70 3.47
CA ALA A 234 -32.84 -0.68 3.56
C ALA A 234 -34.06 -0.93 2.65
N LYS A 235 -34.05 -2.04 1.89
CA LYS A 235 -35.15 -2.49 1.03
C LYS A 235 -35.79 -3.75 1.61
#